data_AF-A0A3N5X0V8-F1
#
_entry.id   AF-A0A3N5X0V8-F1
#
_cell.length_a   1.000
_cell.length_b   1.000
_cell.length_c   1.000
_cell.angle_alpha   90.00
_cell.angle_beta   90.00
_cell.angle_gamma   90.00
#
_symmetry.space_group_name_H-M   'P 1'
#
loop_
_entity.id
_entity.type
_entity.pdbx_description
1 polymer ?
#
loop_
_entity_poly.entity_id
_entity_poly.type
_entity_poly.pdbx_seq_one_letter_code
_entity_poly.pdbx_strand_id
1 'polypeptide(L)'
;MRWEIRGYREGDEPDILSLFALVFGEESRRSESIWRWIYKENPAGSPVIGIARDRTNGALVAHGAVIPLAGLLRGRPVRFGLAMDAMTHPNYRGAVLGRRGAFLQMARFVIERIVPVISLAYGFPGERHLRLGGIELGYRPIGAPAHLARELGSGAPPPGRGRLFGPRVRPFRSFGRSADDLWRRVRVDYPFSLVRDARYLNWRFRDNPVRKYRFFALTGPVGDWRGWLVLSIEEKAARIVDLLLPRRLPAGAEGLVEEALACAARSGAATASVFMPAHSPARPLIDRLGFESIESEGEPILAVRLHDPSVRPEDVAAEFHYQMGDSDMY
;
A
#
# COMPACT_ATOMS: atom_id res chain seq x y z
N MET A 1 -33.46 5.06 -14.88
CA MET A 1 -32.39 5.32 -13.86
C MET A 1 -31.63 6.57 -14.26
N ARG A 2 -31.31 7.47 -13.32
CA ARG A 2 -30.60 8.74 -13.62
C ARG A 2 -29.15 8.53 -14.08
N TRP A 3 -28.51 7.48 -13.59
CA TRP A 3 -27.10 7.19 -13.88
C TRP A 3 -26.95 6.10 -14.93
N GLU A 4 -25.94 6.23 -15.76
CA GLU A 4 -25.37 5.13 -16.54
C GLU A 4 -24.18 4.57 -15.78
N ILE A 5 -24.27 3.29 -15.38
CA ILE A 5 -23.17 2.58 -14.71
C ILE A 5 -22.54 1.62 -15.70
N ARG A 6 -21.22 1.71 -15.87
CA ARG A 6 -20.47 0.79 -16.74
C ARG A 6 -19.02 0.66 -16.30
N GLY A 7 -18.33 -0.30 -16.92
CA GLY A 7 -16.88 -0.42 -16.79
C GLY A 7 -16.16 0.69 -17.55
N TYR A 8 -14.94 0.97 -17.11
CA TYR A 8 -13.97 1.80 -17.83
C TYR A 8 -13.75 1.32 -19.27
N ARG A 9 -13.49 2.27 -20.17
CA ARG A 9 -13.05 2.06 -21.54
C ARG A 9 -11.89 3.00 -21.83
N GLU A 10 -10.98 2.59 -22.72
CA GLU A 10 -9.96 3.51 -23.22
C GLU A 10 -10.63 4.76 -23.81
N GLY A 11 -10.11 5.93 -23.45
CA GLY A 11 -10.71 7.24 -23.75
C GLY A 11 -11.48 7.86 -22.58
N ASP A 12 -11.78 7.13 -21.50
CA ASP A 12 -12.39 7.71 -20.29
C ASP A 12 -11.38 8.49 -19.41
N GLU A 13 -10.08 8.34 -19.64
CA GLU A 13 -9.01 8.90 -18.81
C GLU A 13 -9.12 10.42 -18.62
N PRO A 14 -9.38 11.25 -19.65
CA PRO A 14 -9.46 12.70 -19.47
C PRO A 14 -10.53 13.11 -18.44
N ASP A 15 -11.69 12.48 -18.48
CA ASP A 15 -12.78 12.75 -17.53
C ASP A 15 -12.45 12.24 -16.12
N ILE A 16 -11.83 11.06 -16.01
CA ILE A 16 -11.43 10.48 -14.72
C ILE A 16 -10.36 11.35 -14.06
N LEU A 17 -9.35 11.77 -14.81
CA LEU A 17 -8.28 12.63 -14.30
C LEU A 17 -8.80 14.02 -13.91
N SER A 18 -9.79 14.54 -14.66
CA SER A 18 -10.44 15.81 -14.32
C SER A 18 -11.29 15.68 -13.05
N LEU A 19 -12.02 14.57 -12.87
CA LEU A 19 -12.73 14.29 -11.62
C LEU A 19 -11.76 14.10 -10.44
N PHE A 20 -10.60 13.50 -10.68
CA PHE A 20 -9.56 13.33 -9.66
C PHE A 20 -9.06 14.68 -9.14
N ALA A 21 -8.67 15.58 -10.04
CA ALA A 21 -8.26 16.92 -9.67
C ALA A 21 -9.35 17.70 -8.93
N LEU A 22 -10.61 17.55 -9.36
CA LEU A 22 -11.75 18.20 -8.71
C LEU A 22 -12.01 17.68 -7.29
N VAL A 23 -11.77 16.39 -7.02
CA VAL A 23 -12.07 15.76 -5.72
C VAL A 23 -10.91 15.87 -4.74
N PHE A 24 -9.67 15.76 -5.23
CA PHE A 24 -8.46 15.68 -4.40
C PHE A 24 -7.51 16.88 -4.52
N GLY A 25 -7.85 17.87 -5.34
CA GLY A 25 -7.00 19.04 -5.61
C GLY A 25 -6.13 18.87 -6.86
N GLU A 26 -5.77 19.99 -7.49
CA GLU A 26 -4.97 20.00 -8.73
C GLU A 26 -3.54 19.54 -8.46
N GLU A 27 -3.00 19.83 -7.28
CA GLU A 27 -1.70 19.38 -6.80
C GLU A 27 -1.60 17.85 -6.65
N SER A 28 -2.75 17.20 -6.46
CA SER A 28 -2.86 15.73 -6.35
C SER A 28 -3.20 15.08 -7.69
N ARG A 29 -3.31 15.85 -8.78
CA ARG A 29 -3.72 15.33 -10.08
C ARG A 29 -2.81 14.21 -10.54
N ARG A 30 -3.43 13.08 -10.89
CA ARG A 30 -2.68 11.97 -11.47
C ARG A 30 -2.27 12.28 -12.90
N SER A 31 -1.01 12.01 -13.21
CA SER A 31 -0.53 12.02 -14.58
C SER A 31 -0.98 10.74 -15.30
N GLU A 32 -0.95 10.79 -16.63
CA GLU A 32 -1.15 9.60 -17.47
C GLU A 32 -0.11 8.50 -17.15
N SER A 33 1.11 8.87 -16.76
CA SER A 33 2.13 7.91 -16.34
C SER A 33 1.74 7.16 -15.07
N ILE A 34 1.14 7.82 -14.08
CA ILE A 34 0.60 7.15 -12.87
C ILE A 34 -0.56 6.23 -13.27
N TRP A 35 -1.47 6.70 -14.12
CA TRP A 35 -2.59 5.90 -14.61
C TRP A 35 -2.10 4.61 -15.27
N ARG A 36 -1.13 4.72 -16.20
CA ARG A 36 -0.55 3.58 -16.90
C ARG A 36 0.15 2.61 -15.94
N TRP A 37 0.97 3.14 -15.04
CA TRP A 37 1.71 2.36 -14.05
C TRP A 37 0.78 1.50 -13.17
N ILE A 38 -0.28 2.11 -12.63
CA ILE A 38 -1.21 1.44 -11.71
C ILE A 38 -2.18 0.50 -12.46
N TYR A 39 -2.75 0.95 -13.57
CA TYR A 39 -3.90 0.29 -14.19
C TYR A 39 -3.56 -0.55 -15.43
N LYS A 40 -2.44 -0.28 -16.10
CA LYS A 40 -2.03 -1.03 -17.30
C LYS A 40 -0.81 -1.92 -17.05
N GLU A 41 0.07 -1.54 -16.13
CA GLU A 41 1.37 -2.22 -15.91
C GLU A 41 1.41 -3.09 -14.65
N ASN A 42 0.30 -3.20 -13.91
CA ASN A 42 0.21 -4.03 -12.71
C ASN A 42 0.48 -5.51 -13.03
N PRO A 43 1.50 -6.14 -12.39
CA PRO A 43 1.89 -7.52 -12.67
C PRO A 43 0.85 -8.56 -12.27
N ALA A 44 -0.11 -8.22 -11.38
CA ALA A 44 -1.17 -9.11 -10.94
C ALA A 44 -2.42 -9.09 -11.85
N GLY A 45 -2.41 -8.29 -12.91
CA GLY A 45 -3.42 -8.26 -13.96
C GLY A 45 -4.26 -6.98 -13.98
N SER A 46 -5.33 -7.01 -14.78
CA SER A 46 -6.16 -5.84 -15.03
C SER A 46 -7.04 -5.46 -13.83
N PRO A 47 -7.24 -4.16 -13.59
CA PRO A 47 -8.16 -3.67 -12.57
C PRO A 47 -9.62 -3.92 -12.93
N VAL A 48 -10.48 -3.86 -11.92
CA VAL A 48 -11.92 -3.64 -12.13
C VAL A 48 -12.22 -2.19 -11.81
N ILE A 49 -12.61 -1.43 -12.83
CA ILE A 49 -12.93 0.00 -12.72
C ILE A 49 -14.38 0.21 -13.11
N GLY A 50 -15.14 0.86 -12.23
CA GLY A 50 -16.52 1.26 -12.46
C GLY A 50 -16.63 2.77 -12.55
N ILE A 51 -17.49 3.24 -13.45
CA ILE A 51 -17.85 4.64 -13.56
C ILE A 51 -19.36 4.84 -13.54
N ALA A 52 -19.80 6.01 -13.08
CA ALA A 52 -21.18 6.48 -13.19
C ALA A 52 -21.21 7.79 -13.98
N ARG A 53 -22.02 7.87 -15.03
CA ARG A 53 -22.30 9.12 -15.76
C ARG A 53 -23.74 9.58 -15.56
N ASP A 54 -23.97 10.89 -15.49
CA ASP A 54 -25.33 11.44 -15.55
C ASP A 54 -25.85 11.33 -16.98
N ARG A 55 -26.99 10.66 -17.18
CA ARG A 55 -27.57 10.44 -18.51
C ARG A 55 -28.07 11.73 -19.17
N THR A 56 -28.27 12.80 -18.40
CA THR A 56 -28.82 14.07 -18.90
C THR A 56 -27.75 14.95 -19.56
N ASN A 57 -26.52 14.94 -19.06
CA ASN A 57 -25.45 15.81 -19.53
C ASN A 57 -24.12 15.08 -19.82
N GLY A 58 -24.05 13.76 -19.61
CA GLY A 58 -22.86 12.94 -19.86
C GLY A 58 -21.74 13.04 -18.82
N ALA A 59 -21.89 13.91 -17.81
CA ALA A 59 -20.84 14.18 -16.83
C ALA A 59 -20.45 12.93 -16.04
N LEU A 60 -19.16 12.75 -15.78
CA LEU A 60 -18.65 11.71 -14.89
C LEU A 60 -18.96 12.08 -13.44
N VAL A 61 -19.85 11.31 -12.81
CA VAL A 61 -20.40 11.58 -11.47
C VAL A 61 -19.65 10.81 -10.38
N ALA A 62 -19.27 9.56 -10.66
CA ALA A 62 -18.55 8.73 -9.71
C ALA A 62 -17.57 7.78 -10.41
N HIS A 63 -16.53 7.42 -9.68
CA HIS A 63 -15.49 6.49 -10.10
C HIS A 63 -15.06 5.64 -8.89
N GLY A 64 -14.66 4.40 -9.15
CA GLY A 64 -14.01 3.54 -8.18
C GLY A 64 -13.25 2.43 -8.88
N ALA A 65 -12.09 2.08 -8.35
CA ALA A 65 -11.23 1.05 -8.91
C ALA A 65 -10.79 0.05 -7.84
N VAL A 66 -10.59 -1.19 -8.26
CA VAL A 66 -9.91 -2.22 -7.48
C VAL A 66 -8.82 -2.82 -8.35
N ILE A 67 -7.56 -2.63 -7.95
CA ILE A 67 -6.42 -3.26 -8.61
C ILE A 67 -6.19 -4.65 -7.99
N PRO A 68 -5.93 -5.70 -8.77
CA PRO A 68 -5.55 -6.99 -8.21
C PRO A 68 -4.12 -6.90 -7.66
N LEU A 69 -3.85 -7.66 -6.61
CA LEU A 69 -2.53 -7.86 -6.03
C LEU A 69 -2.36 -9.35 -5.72
N ALA A 70 -1.17 -9.89 -5.99
CA ALA A 70 -0.86 -11.27 -5.64
C ALA A 70 -0.72 -11.37 -4.11
N GLY A 71 -1.46 -12.30 -3.51
CA GLY A 71 -1.49 -12.52 -2.07
C GLY A 71 -1.16 -13.96 -1.69
N LEU A 72 -0.82 -14.14 -0.43
CA LEU A 72 -0.61 -15.43 0.22
C LEU A 72 -1.51 -15.50 1.45
N LEU A 73 -2.25 -16.60 1.59
CA LEU A 73 -3.07 -16.90 2.76
C LEU A 73 -2.74 -18.31 3.25
N ARG A 74 -2.01 -18.40 4.36
CA ARG A 74 -1.52 -19.63 5.01
C ARG A 74 -0.84 -20.57 4.00
N GLY A 75 -0.01 -19.98 3.13
CA GLY A 75 0.70 -20.70 2.07
C GLY A 75 -0.11 -20.92 0.77
N ARG A 76 -1.42 -20.67 0.78
CA ARG A 76 -2.28 -20.73 -0.41
C ARG A 76 -2.16 -19.43 -1.22
N PRO A 77 -1.79 -19.47 -2.51
CA PRO A 77 -1.85 -18.31 -3.37
C PRO A 77 -3.30 -17.81 -3.53
N VAL A 78 -3.50 -16.51 -3.39
CA VAL A 78 -4.80 -15.83 -3.50
C VAL A 78 -4.63 -14.50 -4.24
N ARG A 79 -5.74 -13.88 -4.64
CA ARG A 79 -5.73 -12.51 -5.15
C ARG A 79 -6.38 -11.58 -4.15
N PHE A 80 -5.67 -10.53 -3.76
CA PHE A 80 -6.26 -9.42 -3.02
C PHE A 80 -6.61 -8.28 -3.98
N GLY A 81 -7.50 -7.40 -3.55
CA GLY A 81 -7.87 -6.20 -4.28
C GLY A 81 -7.54 -4.98 -3.44
N LEU A 82 -6.71 -4.06 -3.95
CA LEU A 82 -6.58 -2.75 -3.34
C LEU A 82 -7.64 -1.83 -3.95
N ALA A 83 -8.61 -1.44 -3.13
CA ALA A 83 -9.65 -0.49 -3.49
C ALA A 83 -9.09 0.94 -3.39
N MET A 84 -9.18 1.67 -4.49
CA MET A 84 -8.60 3.00 -4.63
C MET A 84 -9.49 3.90 -5.49
N ASP A 85 -9.18 5.20 -5.48
CA ASP A 85 -9.81 6.22 -6.32
C ASP A 85 -11.34 6.28 -6.21
N ALA A 86 -11.86 6.07 -5.01
CA ALA A 86 -13.27 6.25 -4.71
C ALA A 86 -13.63 7.74 -4.77
N MET A 87 -14.25 8.15 -5.88
CA MET A 87 -14.55 9.55 -6.17
C MET A 87 -16.04 9.75 -6.40
N THR A 88 -16.57 10.86 -5.89
CA THR A 88 -17.90 11.37 -6.22
C THR A 88 -17.80 12.87 -6.46
N HIS A 89 -18.26 13.30 -7.63
CA HIS A 89 -18.30 14.70 -8.03
C HIS A 89 -19.00 15.54 -6.96
N PRO A 90 -18.40 16.65 -6.47
CA PRO A 90 -18.93 17.47 -5.38
C PRO A 90 -20.40 17.85 -5.52
N ASN A 91 -20.81 18.36 -6.68
CA ASN A 91 -22.20 18.78 -6.98
C ASN A 91 -23.24 17.64 -6.98
N TYR A 92 -22.81 16.38 -6.96
CA TYR A 92 -23.70 15.22 -6.97
C TYR A 92 -23.71 14.48 -5.62
N ARG A 93 -22.93 14.96 -4.63
CA ARG A 93 -22.91 14.38 -3.29
C ARG A 93 -24.26 14.62 -2.62
N GLY A 94 -24.94 13.55 -2.22
CA GLY A 94 -26.25 13.64 -1.58
C GLY A 94 -27.41 14.03 -2.51
N ALA A 95 -27.16 14.24 -3.81
CA ALA A 95 -28.19 14.59 -4.79
C ALA A 95 -29.27 13.49 -4.95
N VAL A 96 -28.92 12.25 -4.63
CA VAL A 96 -29.86 11.15 -4.45
C VAL A 96 -29.45 10.38 -3.19
N LEU A 97 -30.32 10.36 -2.19
CA LEU A 97 -30.07 9.68 -0.92
C LEU A 97 -30.20 8.15 -1.05
N GLY A 98 -29.48 7.46 -0.17
CA GLY A 98 -29.56 6.01 -0.03
C GLY A 98 -29.10 5.24 -1.26
N ARG A 99 -29.65 4.04 -1.44
CA ARG A 99 -29.23 3.01 -2.41
C ARG A 99 -29.25 3.42 -3.88
N ARG A 100 -29.83 4.57 -4.21
CA ARG A 100 -29.93 5.12 -5.57
C ARG A 100 -28.83 6.16 -5.88
N GLY A 101 -27.93 6.46 -4.96
CA GLY A 101 -26.77 7.32 -5.21
C GLY A 101 -25.81 6.73 -6.26
N ALA A 102 -25.20 7.59 -7.08
CA ALA A 102 -24.30 7.18 -8.16
C ALA A 102 -23.12 6.33 -7.65
N PHE A 103 -22.51 6.73 -6.54
CA PHE A 103 -21.40 6.01 -5.90
C PHE A 103 -21.79 4.57 -5.52
N LEU A 104 -22.92 4.38 -4.82
CA LEU A 104 -23.32 3.04 -4.38
C LEU A 104 -23.64 2.11 -5.55
N GLN A 105 -24.30 2.63 -6.59
CA GLN A 105 -24.61 1.84 -7.78
C GLN A 105 -23.33 1.44 -8.53
N MET A 106 -22.38 2.37 -8.68
CA MET A 106 -21.06 2.08 -9.25
C MET A 106 -20.27 1.09 -8.38
N ALA A 107 -20.24 1.28 -7.06
CA ALA A 107 -19.50 0.41 -6.15
C ALA A 107 -20.06 -1.02 -6.16
N ARG A 108 -21.38 -1.20 -6.23
CA ARG A 108 -22.00 -2.53 -6.41
C ARG A 108 -21.61 -3.18 -7.73
N PHE A 109 -21.62 -2.42 -8.82
CA PHE A 109 -21.16 -2.89 -10.14
C PHE A 109 -19.71 -3.39 -10.10
N VAL A 110 -18.83 -2.71 -9.35
CA VAL A 110 -17.44 -3.15 -9.14
C VAL A 110 -17.39 -4.39 -8.25
N ILE A 111 -18.13 -4.39 -7.12
CA ILE A 111 -18.17 -5.51 -6.17
C ILE A 111 -18.61 -6.80 -6.84
N GLU A 112 -19.67 -6.78 -7.64
CA GLU A 112 -20.18 -7.94 -8.37
C GLU A 112 -19.11 -8.57 -9.29
N ARG A 113 -18.17 -7.76 -9.79
CA ARG A 113 -17.09 -8.22 -10.69
C ARG A 113 -15.85 -8.69 -9.97
N ILE A 114 -15.56 -8.18 -8.77
CA ILE A 114 -14.39 -8.62 -7.99
C ILE A 114 -14.68 -9.84 -7.13
N VAL A 115 -15.91 -10.06 -6.67
CA VAL A 115 -16.28 -11.19 -5.81
C VAL A 115 -15.84 -12.55 -6.39
N PRO A 116 -15.98 -12.83 -7.70
CA PRO A 116 -15.57 -14.12 -8.25
C PRO A 116 -14.05 -14.32 -8.36
N VAL A 117 -13.25 -13.25 -8.28
CA VAL A 117 -11.82 -13.27 -8.65
C VAL A 117 -10.86 -12.72 -7.59
N ILE A 118 -11.38 -12.08 -6.55
CA ILE A 118 -10.61 -11.49 -5.44
C ILE A 118 -11.09 -12.12 -4.12
N SER A 119 -10.19 -12.67 -3.32
CA SER A 119 -10.48 -13.28 -2.02
C SER A 119 -10.78 -12.24 -0.92
N LEU A 120 -10.07 -11.11 -0.97
CA LEU A 120 -10.22 -10.01 -0.02
C LEU A 120 -9.93 -8.69 -0.74
N ALA A 121 -10.83 -7.73 -0.64
CA ALA A 121 -10.55 -6.34 -1.02
C ALA A 121 -10.25 -5.52 0.24
N TYR A 122 -9.26 -4.63 0.18
CA TYR A 122 -8.93 -3.73 1.28
C TYR A 122 -8.62 -2.33 0.79
N GLY A 123 -8.65 -1.37 1.70
CA GLY A 123 -8.25 0.00 1.45
C GLY A 123 -8.29 0.84 2.71
N PHE A 124 -8.06 2.12 2.53
CA PHE A 124 -7.88 3.12 3.60
C PHE A 124 -8.93 4.24 3.44
N PRO A 125 -10.25 3.92 3.51
CA PRO A 125 -11.29 4.88 3.18
C PRO A 125 -11.38 6.02 4.20
N GLY A 126 -11.61 7.24 3.71
CA GLY A 126 -12.03 8.35 4.57
C GLY A 126 -13.35 8.05 5.29
N GLU A 127 -13.59 8.71 6.43
CA GLU A 127 -14.66 8.37 7.39
C GLU A 127 -16.05 8.20 6.73
N ARG A 128 -16.40 9.11 5.80
CA ARG A 128 -17.68 9.05 5.08
C ARG A 128 -17.83 7.78 4.24
N HIS A 129 -16.78 7.39 3.51
CA HIS A 129 -16.79 6.18 2.69
C HIS A 129 -16.78 4.93 3.55
N LEU A 130 -16.06 4.94 4.68
CA LEU A 130 -16.06 3.85 5.64
C LEU A 130 -17.46 3.60 6.20
N ARG A 131 -18.13 4.65 6.68
CA ARG A 131 -19.47 4.56 7.26
C ARG A 131 -20.49 4.05 6.23
N LEU A 132 -20.51 4.64 5.04
CA LEU A 132 -21.41 4.23 3.98
C LEU A 132 -21.14 2.79 3.51
N GLY A 133 -19.87 2.44 3.35
CA GLY A 133 -19.46 1.10 2.94
C GLY A 133 -19.79 0.02 3.97
N GLY A 134 -19.72 0.34 5.26
CA GLY A 134 -20.14 -0.58 6.33
C GLY A 134 -21.63 -0.90 6.28
N ILE A 135 -22.48 0.08 5.98
CA ILE A 135 -23.94 -0.09 5.92
C ILE A 135 -24.37 -0.79 4.62
N GLU A 136 -23.80 -0.39 3.47
CA GLU A 136 -24.35 -0.75 2.16
C GLU A 136 -23.51 -1.72 1.32
N LEU A 137 -22.20 -1.84 1.63
CA LEU A 137 -21.21 -2.52 0.79
C LEU A 137 -20.42 -3.59 1.55
N GLY A 138 -20.79 -3.89 2.80
CA GLY A 138 -20.19 -4.95 3.62
C GLY A 138 -18.73 -4.69 4.01
N TYR A 139 -18.32 -3.42 4.15
CA TYR A 139 -16.99 -3.09 4.67
C TYR A 139 -16.89 -3.47 6.14
N ARG A 140 -15.75 -4.02 6.53
CA ARG A 140 -15.41 -4.37 7.90
C ARG A 140 -14.17 -3.56 8.30
N PRO A 141 -14.29 -2.57 9.20
CA PRO A 141 -13.12 -1.91 9.77
C PRO A 141 -12.31 -2.94 10.57
N ILE A 142 -11.00 -2.94 10.38
CA ILE A 142 -10.05 -3.79 11.11
C ILE A 142 -9.40 -3.00 12.23
N GLY A 143 -8.90 -1.80 11.91
CA GLY A 143 -8.27 -0.92 12.89
C GLY A 143 -7.41 0.14 12.23
N ALA A 144 -6.99 1.12 13.03
CA ALA A 144 -5.99 2.07 12.60
C ALA A 144 -4.63 1.38 12.46
N PRO A 145 -3.84 1.78 11.45
CA PRO A 145 -2.42 1.57 11.43
C PRO A 145 -1.72 1.78 12.78
N ALA A 146 -0.75 0.93 13.17
CA ALA A 146 0.24 1.40 14.15
C ALA A 146 1.29 2.22 13.40
N HIS A 147 1.14 3.54 13.46
CA HIS A 147 2.09 4.49 12.93
C HIS A 147 3.15 4.77 14.00
N LEU A 148 4.40 4.48 13.66
CA LEU A 148 5.52 4.63 14.57
C LEU A 148 6.50 5.63 13.97
N ALA A 149 7.03 6.54 14.79
CA ALA A 149 7.98 7.54 14.35
C ALA A 149 9.15 7.69 15.33
N ARG A 150 10.27 8.18 14.79
CA ARG A 150 11.49 8.49 15.53
C ARG A 150 12.08 9.79 15.01
N GLU A 151 12.46 10.68 15.93
CA GLU A 151 13.28 11.84 15.63
C GLU A 151 14.71 11.41 15.25
N LEU A 152 15.24 12.02 14.20
CA LEU A 152 16.59 11.81 13.72
C LEU A 152 17.48 12.95 14.22
N GLY A 153 18.57 12.59 14.90
CA GLY A 153 19.54 13.57 15.38
C GLY A 153 20.21 14.34 14.23
N SER A 154 20.61 15.58 14.50
CA SER A 154 21.45 16.36 13.60
C SER A 154 22.87 15.79 13.59
N GLY A 155 23.26 15.22 12.45
CA GLY A 155 24.57 14.59 12.27
C GLY A 155 24.49 13.07 12.34
N ALA A 156 24.26 12.45 11.18
CA ALA A 156 24.49 11.02 11.05
C ALA A 156 25.99 10.74 11.14
N PRO A 157 26.42 9.67 11.84
CA PRO A 157 27.79 9.22 11.72
C PRO A 157 28.13 8.99 10.24
N PRO A 158 29.36 9.29 9.79
CA PRO A 158 29.79 8.94 8.45
C PRO A 158 29.59 7.43 8.25
N PRO A 159 29.31 6.97 7.02
CA PRO A 159 29.10 5.55 6.76
C PRO A 159 30.24 4.75 7.39
N GLY A 160 29.88 3.87 8.34
CA GLY A 160 30.86 3.16 9.13
C GLY A 160 31.82 2.39 8.22
N ARG A 161 33.12 2.36 8.56
CA ARG A 161 34.07 1.45 7.89
C ARG A 161 33.50 0.04 8.01
N GLY A 162 33.07 -0.52 6.89
CA GLY A 162 32.34 -1.79 6.87
C GLY A 162 33.09 -2.87 7.63
N ARG A 163 32.36 -3.68 8.42
CA ARG A 163 32.96 -4.84 9.08
C ARG A 163 33.61 -5.73 8.02
N LEU A 164 34.90 -6.03 8.19
CA LEU A 164 35.63 -6.94 7.29
C LEU A 164 34.96 -8.32 7.26
N PHE A 165 34.37 -8.74 8.38
CA PHE A 165 33.68 -10.03 8.54
C PHE A 165 32.26 -9.84 9.09
N GLY A 166 31.32 -10.69 8.64
CA GLY A 166 29.94 -10.72 9.12
C GLY A 166 28.92 -10.04 8.20
N PRO A 167 27.66 -9.90 8.66
CA PRO A 167 26.57 -9.33 7.88
C PRO A 167 26.86 -7.89 7.45
N ARG A 168 26.46 -7.53 6.22
CA ARG A 168 26.67 -6.19 5.64
C ARG A 168 25.38 -5.65 5.06
N VAL A 169 25.14 -4.36 5.29
CA VAL A 169 24.07 -3.62 4.61
C VAL A 169 24.63 -3.06 3.31
N ARG A 170 23.90 -3.24 2.21
CA ARG A 170 24.32 -2.76 0.89
C ARG A 170 23.17 -2.02 0.22
N PRO A 171 23.41 -0.81 -0.32
CA PRO A 171 22.46 -0.21 -1.23
C PRO A 171 22.39 -1.02 -2.53
N PHE A 172 21.21 -1.06 -3.15
CA PHE A 172 21.02 -1.69 -4.46
C PHE A 172 20.03 -0.89 -5.31
N ARG A 173 19.89 -1.26 -6.60
CA ARG A 173 19.07 -0.51 -7.57
C ARG A 173 17.83 -1.24 -8.07
N SER A 174 17.80 -2.56 -8.00
CA SER A 174 16.68 -3.37 -8.43
C SER A 174 16.56 -4.67 -7.64
N PHE A 175 15.34 -5.15 -7.48
CA PHE A 175 15.07 -6.46 -6.92
C PHE A 175 15.31 -7.53 -7.98
N GLY A 176 15.89 -8.66 -7.57
CA GLY A 176 16.16 -9.79 -8.46
C GLY A 176 16.15 -11.10 -7.69
N ARG A 177 16.85 -12.11 -8.20
CA ARG A 177 16.84 -13.47 -7.63
C ARG A 177 17.08 -13.54 -6.13
N SER A 178 17.99 -12.72 -5.59
CA SER A 178 18.26 -12.71 -4.13
C SER A 178 17.05 -12.26 -3.29
N ALA A 179 16.22 -11.36 -3.83
CA ALA A 179 14.97 -10.95 -3.20
C ALA A 179 13.95 -12.08 -3.25
N ASP A 180 13.79 -12.74 -4.40
CA ASP A 180 12.89 -13.90 -4.56
C ASP A 180 13.30 -15.06 -3.64
N ASP A 181 14.60 -15.33 -3.55
CA ASP A 181 15.15 -16.37 -2.67
C ASP A 181 14.86 -16.07 -1.20
N LEU A 182 15.02 -14.81 -0.78
CA LEU A 182 14.66 -14.39 0.58
C LEU A 182 13.15 -14.50 0.81
N TRP A 183 12.32 -13.96 -0.08
CA TRP A 183 10.86 -14.03 0.03
C TRP A 183 10.38 -15.48 0.16
N ARG A 184 10.85 -16.38 -0.70
CA ARG A 184 10.50 -17.81 -0.63
C ARG A 184 10.85 -18.45 0.71
N ARG A 185 11.97 -18.07 1.32
CA ARG A 185 12.38 -18.57 2.64
C ARG A 185 11.51 -18.02 3.77
N VAL A 186 11.22 -16.72 3.76
CA VAL A 186 10.61 -16.04 4.92
C VAL A 186 9.09 -15.90 4.83
N ARG A 187 8.46 -16.16 3.68
CA ARG A 187 6.99 -16.06 3.52
C ARG A 187 6.19 -16.87 4.54
N VAL A 188 6.78 -17.90 5.14
CA VAL A 188 6.15 -18.69 6.23
C VAL A 188 5.95 -17.88 7.51
N ASP A 189 6.77 -16.83 7.73
CA ASP A 189 6.59 -15.87 8.82
C ASP A 189 5.49 -14.85 8.53
N TYR A 190 4.92 -14.85 7.32
CA TYR A 190 3.91 -13.92 6.85
C TYR A 190 2.69 -14.71 6.32
N PRO A 191 1.90 -15.35 7.22
CA PRO A 191 0.82 -16.24 6.80
C PRO A 191 -0.26 -15.53 6.00
N PHE A 192 -0.47 -14.24 6.19
CA PHE A 192 -1.43 -13.46 5.44
C PHE A 192 -0.76 -12.19 4.94
N SER A 193 -0.39 -12.12 3.67
CA SER A 193 0.34 -10.96 3.13
C SER A 193 0.24 -10.85 1.62
N LEU A 194 0.64 -9.69 1.09
CA LEU A 194 1.01 -9.60 -0.32
C LEU A 194 2.25 -10.46 -0.62
N VAL A 195 2.33 -10.92 -1.86
CA VAL A 195 3.52 -11.54 -2.43
C VAL A 195 4.57 -10.46 -2.65
N ARG A 196 5.74 -10.61 -2.03
CA ARG A 196 6.88 -9.69 -2.14
C ARG A 196 8.00 -10.28 -3.00
N ASP A 197 7.67 -10.67 -4.22
CA ASP A 197 8.66 -11.09 -5.21
C ASP A 197 9.31 -9.89 -5.91
N ALA A 198 10.39 -10.13 -6.64
CA ALA A 198 11.10 -9.10 -7.37
C ALA A 198 10.21 -8.40 -8.41
N ARG A 199 9.23 -9.10 -8.98
CA ARG A 199 8.33 -8.51 -9.98
C ARG A 199 7.42 -7.45 -9.34
N TYR A 200 6.77 -7.78 -8.22
CA TYR A 200 5.95 -6.85 -7.45
C TYR A 200 6.78 -5.68 -6.91
N LEU A 201 7.92 -5.96 -6.27
CA LEU A 201 8.74 -4.93 -5.62
C LEU A 201 9.33 -3.94 -6.63
N ASN A 202 9.76 -4.42 -7.80
CA ASN A 202 10.21 -3.53 -8.86
C ASN A 202 9.06 -2.68 -9.42
N TRP A 203 7.91 -3.28 -9.73
CA TRP A 203 6.74 -2.52 -10.19
C TRP A 203 6.34 -1.46 -9.16
N ARG A 204 6.21 -1.82 -7.89
CA ARG A 204 5.67 -0.93 -6.85
C ARG A 204 6.61 0.22 -6.49
N PHE A 205 7.92 -0.03 -6.48
CA PHE A 205 8.90 0.92 -5.95
C PHE A 205 9.88 1.41 -7.02
N ARG A 206 10.57 0.52 -7.73
CA ARG A 206 11.58 0.92 -8.72
C ARG A 206 10.97 1.65 -9.91
N ASP A 207 9.85 1.14 -10.40
CA ASP A 207 9.19 1.62 -11.62
C ASP A 207 8.15 2.70 -11.31
N ASN A 208 8.06 3.16 -10.06
CA ASN A 208 7.17 4.25 -9.67
C ASN A 208 7.57 5.54 -10.44
N PRO A 209 6.65 6.14 -11.23
CA PRO A 209 6.98 7.27 -12.09
C PRO A 209 7.19 8.57 -11.31
N VAL A 210 6.67 8.66 -10.07
CA VAL A 210 6.66 9.89 -9.27
C VAL A 210 7.62 9.78 -8.10
N ARG A 211 7.43 8.80 -7.23
CA ARG A 211 8.20 8.65 -5.98
C ARG A 211 9.54 7.99 -6.26
N LYS A 212 10.56 8.43 -5.55
CA LYS A 212 11.91 7.86 -5.60
C LYS A 212 12.23 7.20 -4.28
N TYR A 213 12.64 5.94 -4.35
CA TYR A 213 12.95 5.14 -3.18
C TYR A 213 14.44 4.78 -3.16
N ARG A 214 14.96 4.58 -1.96
CA ARG A 214 16.29 4.02 -1.72
C ARG A 214 16.13 2.61 -1.16
N PHE A 215 16.96 1.69 -1.63
CA PHE A 215 16.86 0.28 -1.27
C PHE A 215 18.11 -0.18 -0.54
N PHE A 216 17.91 -0.92 0.55
CA PHE A 216 18.99 -1.50 1.36
C PHE A 216 18.73 -2.98 1.54
N ALA A 217 19.75 -3.81 1.32
CA ALA A 217 19.70 -5.24 1.58
C ALA A 217 20.68 -5.58 2.71
N LEU A 218 20.22 -6.36 3.69
CA LEU A 218 21.09 -7.02 4.63
C LEU A 218 21.59 -8.31 4.00
N THR A 219 22.90 -8.45 3.88
CA THR A 219 23.58 -9.59 3.23
C THR A 219 24.40 -10.38 4.24
N GLY A 220 24.37 -11.70 4.15
CA GLY A 220 25.26 -12.60 4.88
C GLY A 220 26.66 -12.66 4.28
N PRO A 221 27.58 -13.42 4.90
CA PRO A 221 28.97 -13.53 4.45
C PRO A 221 29.15 -14.04 3.01
N VAL A 222 28.23 -14.88 2.53
CA VAL A 222 28.25 -15.44 1.17
C VAL A 222 27.37 -14.66 0.18
N GLY A 223 26.87 -13.48 0.59
CA GLY A 223 26.04 -12.61 -0.26
C GLY A 223 24.54 -12.93 -0.26
N ASP A 224 24.10 -13.92 0.52
CA ASP A 224 22.69 -14.25 0.72
C ASP A 224 21.92 -13.09 1.36
N TRP A 225 20.76 -12.72 0.82
CA TRP A 225 19.91 -11.70 1.44
C TRP A 225 19.22 -12.25 2.69
N ARG A 226 19.20 -11.45 3.75
CA ARG A 226 18.60 -11.77 5.06
C ARG A 226 17.51 -10.80 5.48
N GLY A 227 17.38 -9.68 4.77
CA GLY A 227 16.36 -8.67 4.95
C GLY A 227 16.52 -7.57 3.92
N TRP A 228 15.49 -6.75 3.74
CA TRP A 228 15.59 -5.50 2.98
C TRP A 228 14.77 -4.39 3.61
N LEU A 229 15.09 -3.16 3.21
CA LEU A 229 14.37 -1.97 3.58
C LEU A 229 14.21 -1.06 2.36
N VAL A 230 13.00 -0.55 2.16
CA VAL A 230 12.65 0.46 1.15
C VAL A 230 12.33 1.77 1.86
N LEU A 231 13.05 2.82 1.48
CA LEU A 231 13.00 4.13 2.12
C LEU A 231 12.53 5.19 1.13
N SER A 232 11.49 5.94 1.46
CA SER A 232 11.18 7.23 0.81
C SER A 232 11.75 8.37 1.68
N ILE A 233 12.23 9.43 1.04
CA ILE A 233 12.66 10.66 1.72
C ILE A 233 12.01 11.82 0.98
N GLU A 234 11.16 12.56 1.68
CA GLU A 234 10.44 13.71 1.16
C GLU A 234 10.66 14.88 2.10
N GLU A 235 11.33 15.93 1.60
CA GLU A 235 11.71 17.11 2.38
C GLU A 235 12.45 16.74 3.67
N LYS A 236 11.80 16.96 4.83
CA LYS A 236 12.35 16.68 6.17
C LYS A 236 11.82 15.38 6.78
N ALA A 237 11.06 14.57 6.04
CA ALA A 237 10.48 13.33 6.55
C ALA A 237 10.94 12.12 5.74
N ALA A 238 11.43 11.10 6.44
CA ALA A 238 11.72 9.80 5.87
C ALA A 238 10.62 8.79 6.23
N ARG A 239 10.31 7.88 5.31
CA ARG A 239 9.30 6.84 5.50
C ARG A 239 9.88 5.49 5.10
N ILE A 240 9.88 4.55 6.04
CA ILE A 240 10.17 3.14 5.76
C ILE A 240 8.89 2.55 5.17
N VAL A 241 8.85 2.44 3.83
CA VAL A 241 7.63 2.05 3.12
C VAL A 241 7.46 0.55 2.98
N ASP A 242 8.57 -0.20 3.03
CA ASP A 242 8.56 -1.67 3.11
C ASP A 242 9.81 -2.15 3.86
N LEU A 243 9.64 -3.12 4.76
CA LEU A 243 10.69 -3.73 5.59
C LEU A 243 10.39 -5.21 5.76
N LEU A 244 11.21 -6.06 5.16
CA LEU A 244 11.10 -7.51 5.27
C LEU A 244 12.25 -8.08 6.10
N LEU A 245 11.90 -8.75 7.19
CA LEU A 245 12.81 -9.45 8.09
C LEU A 245 12.16 -10.77 8.56
N PRO A 246 12.91 -11.88 8.68
CA PRO A 246 12.35 -13.09 9.29
C PRO A 246 12.01 -12.87 10.77
N ARG A 247 11.08 -13.67 11.30
CA ARG A 247 10.62 -13.59 12.70
C ARG A 247 11.75 -13.79 13.70
N ARG A 248 12.66 -14.71 13.39
CA ARG A 248 13.95 -14.80 14.07
C ARG A 248 14.92 -13.83 13.43
N LEU A 249 15.06 -12.65 14.04
CA LEU A 249 15.88 -11.57 13.50
C LEU A 249 17.32 -12.03 13.20
N PRO A 250 17.84 -11.77 11.98
CA PRO A 250 19.20 -12.12 11.63
C PRO A 250 20.20 -11.19 12.31
N ALA A 251 21.42 -11.67 12.52
CA ALA A 251 22.54 -10.80 12.89
C ALA A 251 22.66 -9.65 11.87
N GLY A 252 22.78 -8.42 12.37
CA GLY A 252 22.85 -7.20 11.56
C GLY A 252 21.51 -6.58 11.17
N ALA A 253 20.37 -7.11 11.63
CA ALA A 253 19.05 -6.49 11.38
C ALA A 253 18.95 -5.04 11.88
N GLU A 254 19.53 -4.75 13.04
CA GLU A 254 19.62 -3.39 13.58
C GLU A 254 20.37 -2.44 12.64
N GLY A 255 21.52 -2.90 12.13
CA GLY A 255 22.33 -2.15 11.17
C GLY A 255 21.59 -1.85 9.86
N LEU A 256 20.65 -2.70 9.42
CA LEU A 256 19.82 -2.43 8.23
C LEU A 256 18.97 -1.18 8.42
N VAL A 257 18.30 -1.07 9.57
CA VAL A 257 17.46 0.08 9.88
C VAL A 257 18.33 1.30 10.13
N GLU A 258 19.35 1.19 10.98
CA GLU A 258 20.25 2.31 11.31
C GLU A 258 20.97 2.90 10.09
N GLU A 259 21.41 2.08 9.13
CA GLU A 259 22.01 2.61 7.88
C GLU A 259 20.97 3.38 7.04
N ALA A 260 19.73 2.91 6.99
CA ALA A 260 18.66 3.63 6.30
C ALA A 260 18.34 4.97 7.00
N LEU A 261 18.31 5.00 8.33
CA LEU A 261 18.10 6.23 9.12
C LEU A 261 19.26 7.20 8.98
N ALA A 262 20.50 6.71 9.02
CA ALA A 262 21.68 7.52 8.77
C ALA A 262 21.64 8.11 7.34
N CYS A 263 21.18 7.33 6.36
CA CYS A 263 20.97 7.81 4.99
C CYS A 263 19.88 8.89 4.89
N ALA A 264 18.79 8.74 5.64
CA ALA A 264 17.73 9.74 5.76
C ALA A 264 18.25 11.05 6.37
N ALA A 265 18.92 10.98 7.52
CA ALA A 265 19.48 12.13 8.22
C ALA A 265 20.53 12.87 7.36
N ARG A 266 21.41 12.15 6.64
CA ARG A 266 22.34 12.76 5.67
C ARG A 266 21.64 13.48 4.52
N SER A 267 20.39 13.12 4.24
CA SER A 267 19.57 13.74 3.20
C SER A 267 18.71 14.88 3.74
N GLY A 268 18.89 15.27 5.01
CA GLY A 268 18.17 16.37 5.64
C GLY A 268 16.84 15.98 6.31
N ALA A 269 16.52 14.69 6.38
CA ALA A 269 15.34 14.25 7.12
C ALA A 269 15.55 14.46 8.63
N ALA A 270 14.56 15.07 9.29
CA ALA A 270 14.48 15.26 10.73
C ALA A 270 13.71 14.11 11.41
N THR A 271 12.82 13.43 10.69
CA THR A 271 12.04 12.33 11.25
C THR A 271 12.09 11.10 10.35
N ALA A 272 11.90 9.93 10.93
CA ALA A 272 11.60 8.70 10.21
C ALA A 272 10.32 8.09 10.75
N SER A 273 9.43 7.63 9.87
CA SER A 273 8.23 6.91 10.27
C SER A 273 8.05 5.60 9.52
N VAL A 274 7.26 4.71 10.11
CA VAL A 274 6.91 3.40 9.55
C VAL A 274 5.49 3.05 9.96
N PHE A 275 4.81 2.33 9.09
CA PHE A 275 3.53 1.73 9.37
C PHE A 275 3.70 0.20 9.35
N MET A 276 3.37 -0.48 10.44
CA MET A 276 3.24 -1.93 10.46
C MET A 276 2.29 -2.43 11.55
N PRO A 277 1.66 -3.61 11.38
CA PRO A 277 0.88 -4.22 12.45
C PRO A 277 1.77 -4.70 13.61
N ALA A 278 1.19 -4.81 14.80
CA ALA A 278 1.89 -5.26 16.01
C ALA A 278 2.49 -6.67 15.89
N HIS A 279 1.87 -7.56 15.11
CA HIS A 279 2.36 -8.92 14.84
C HIS A 279 3.44 -8.99 13.76
N SER A 280 3.87 -7.87 13.19
CA SER A 280 4.95 -7.83 12.20
C SER A 280 6.25 -8.44 12.77
N PRO A 281 6.93 -9.34 12.04
CA PRO A 281 8.25 -9.85 12.41
C PRO A 281 9.28 -8.77 12.76
N ALA A 282 9.19 -7.59 12.15
CA ALA A 282 10.10 -6.47 12.38
C ALA A 282 9.73 -5.61 13.60
N ARG A 283 8.52 -5.75 14.15
CA ARG A 283 8.01 -4.86 15.20
C ARG A 283 8.91 -4.78 16.44
N PRO A 284 9.38 -5.90 17.04
CA PRO A 284 10.25 -5.82 18.23
C PRO A 284 11.60 -5.14 17.98
N LEU A 285 12.09 -5.12 16.74
CA LEU A 285 13.30 -4.40 16.38
C LEU A 285 13.04 -2.89 16.32
N ILE A 286 11.93 -2.51 15.67
CA ILE A 286 11.53 -1.11 15.52
C ILE A 286 11.29 -0.46 16.88
N ASP A 287 10.60 -1.15 17.80
CA ASP A 287 10.39 -0.65 19.16
C ASP A 287 11.72 -0.46 19.91
N ARG A 288 12.65 -1.43 19.80
CA ARG A 288 13.99 -1.34 20.43
C ARG A 288 14.84 -0.20 19.86
N LEU A 289 14.61 0.14 18.60
CA LEU A 289 15.27 1.25 17.92
C LEU A 289 14.65 2.61 18.23
N GLY A 290 13.74 2.70 19.20
CA GLY A 290 13.20 3.97 19.70
C GLY A 290 12.19 4.62 18.76
N PHE A 291 11.48 3.81 17.96
CA PHE A 291 10.27 4.28 17.29
C PHE A 291 9.10 4.21 18.27
N GLU A 292 8.37 5.31 18.38
CA GLU A 292 7.24 5.45 19.29
C GLU A 292 5.94 5.62 18.51
N SER A 293 4.83 5.14 19.08
CA SER A 293 3.50 5.36 18.49
C SER A 293 3.19 6.84 18.42
N ILE A 294 2.76 7.31 17.26
CA ILE A 294 2.21 8.64 17.09
C ILE A 294 0.71 8.54 16.85
N GLU A 295 -0.07 9.29 17.63
CA GLU A 295 -1.48 9.49 17.34
C GLU A 295 -1.60 10.62 16.33
N SER A 296 -2.22 10.35 15.18
CA SER A 296 -2.61 11.40 14.24
C SER A 296 -4.12 11.39 14.10
N GLU A 297 -4.75 12.52 14.40
CA GLU A 297 -6.19 12.69 14.16
C GLU A 297 -6.50 12.42 12.69
N GLY A 298 -7.49 11.56 12.44
CA GLY A 298 -7.93 11.24 11.09
C GLY A 298 -7.09 10.20 10.36
N GLU A 299 -6.27 9.40 11.06
CA GLU A 299 -5.58 8.27 10.41
C GLU A 299 -6.57 7.34 9.70
N PRO A 300 -6.24 6.95 8.45
CA PRO A 300 -7.14 6.12 7.69
C PRO A 300 -7.22 4.72 8.30
N ILE A 301 -8.43 4.29 8.61
CA ILE A 301 -8.71 2.96 9.14
C ILE A 301 -8.57 1.94 8.00
N LEU A 302 -7.82 0.86 8.25
CA LEU A 302 -7.84 -0.29 7.36
C LEU A 302 -9.23 -0.89 7.36
N ALA A 303 -9.86 -0.93 6.18
CA ALA A 303 -11.15 -1.58 5.98
C ALA A 303 -11.03 -2.67 4.94
N VAL A 304 -11.74 -3.78 5.17
CA VAL A 304 -11.76 -4.92 4.27
C VAL A 304 -13.17 -5.29 3.84
N ARG A 305 -13.27 -5.95 2.69
CA ARG A 305 -14.42 -6.72 2.26
C ARG A 305 -13.96 -8.14 1.96
N LEU A 306 -14.49 -9.09 2.72
CA LEU A 306 -14.12 -10.50 2.63
C LEU A 306 -15.03 -11.21 1.62
N HIS A 307 -14.42 -11.91 0.67
CA HIS A 307 -15.14 -12.75 -0.30
C HIS A 307 -14.80 -14.24 -0.12
N ASP A 308 -13.62 -14.55 0.43
CA ASP A 308 -13.25 -15.91 0.82
C ASP A 308 -13.93 -16.28 2.15
N PRO A 309 -14.86 -17.25 2.16
CA PRO A 309 -15.59 -17.62 3.37
C PRO A 309 -14.71 -18.30 4.43
N SER A 310 -13.48 -18.69 4.10
CA SER A 310 -12.52 -19.25 5.06
C SER A 310 -11.80 -18.18 5.88
N VAL A 311 -12.01 -16.89 5.59
CA VAL A 311 -11.35 -15.76 6.26
C VAL A 311 -12.39 -15.01 7.10
N ARG A 312 -12.04 -14.71 8.34
CA ARG A 312 -12.80 -13.86 9.25
C ARG A 312 -12.10 -12.52 9.47
N PRO A 313 -12.80 -11.45 9.87
CA PRO A 313 -12.17 -10.17 10.18
C PRO A 313 -11.06 -10.28 11.24
N GLU A 314 -11.21 -11.19 12.21
CA GLU A 314 -10.24 -11.45 13.26
C GLU A 314 -8.94 -12.05 12.71
N ASP A 315 -9.03 -12.91 11.68
CA ASP A 315 -7.85 -13.43 10.97
C ASP A 315 -7.07 -12.28 10.31
N VAL A 316 -7.78 -11.31 9.72
CA VAL A 316 -7.14 -10.13 9.12
C VAL A 316 -6.43 -9.30 10.18
N ALA A 317 -7.10 -9.02 11.29
CA ALA A 317 -6.52 -8.25 12.39
C ALA A 317 -5.26 -8.92 12.98
N ALA A 318 -5.28 -10.25 13.11
CA ALA A 318 -4.21 -11.01 13.75
C ALA A 318 -3.06 -11.40 12.81
N GLU A 319 -3.32 -11.57 11.51
CA GLU A 319 -2.35 -12.17 10.59
C GLU A 319 -1.98 -11.27 9.42
N PHE A 320 -2.88 -10.38 8.94
CA PHE A 320 -2.63 -9.63 7.70
C PHE A 320 -1.45 -8.67 7.89
N HIS A 321 -0.39 -8.91 7.14
CA HIS A 321 0.81 -8.08 7.12
C HIS A 321 0.73 -7.07 5.99
N TYR A 322 0.68 -5.81 6.39
CA TYR A 322 0.66 -4.64 5.52
C TYR A 322 1.66 -3.58 6.02
N GLN A 323 2.18 -2.80 5.10
CA GLN A 323 3.06 -1.65 5.36
C GLN A 323 2.62 -0.44 4.52
N MET A 324 3.26 0.72 4.69
CA MET A 324 2.90 1.95 3.94
C MET A 324 2.82 1.71 2.43
N GLY A 325 3.78 0.97 1.86
CA GLY A 325 3.84 0.64 0.44
C GLY A 325 2.69 -0.25 -0.07
N ASP A 326 1.92 -0.88 0.83
CA ASP A 326 0.76 -1.70 0.47
C ASP A 326 -0.53 -0.86 0.36
N SER A 327 -0.44 0.45 0.58
CA SER A 327 -1.52 1.42 0.33
C SER A 327 -1.27 2.21 -0.96
N ASP A 328 -2.27 2.96 -1.41
CA ASP A 328 -2.19 3.90 -2.52
C ASP A 328 -1.67 5.30 -2.12
N MET A 329 -1.33 5.51 -0.85
CA MET A 329 -0.90 6.81 -0.32
C MET A 329 0.61 7.05 -0.43
N TYR A 330 1.44 6.00 -0.43
CA TYR A 330 2.91 6.08 -0.29
C TYR A 330 3.70 5.53 -1.48
#